data_AF-A0A1W1Y0C6-F1
#
_entry.id   AF-A0A1W1Y0C6-F1
#
_cell.length_a   1.000
_cell.length_b   1.000
_cell.length_c   1.000
_cell.angle_alpha   90.00
_cell.angle_beta   90.00
_cell.angle_gamma   90.00
#
_symmetry.space_group_name_H-M   'P 1'
#
loop_
_entity.id
_entity.type
_entity.pdbx_description
1 polymer ?
#
loop_
_entity_poly.entity_id
_entity_poly.type
_entity_poly.pdbx_seq_one_letter_code
_entity_poly.pdbx_strand_id
1 'polypeptide(L)'
;MARAKTATSAPHCRLSIVQARRAPVAVLLRRGPTRWVQLIRWDTANDTFELGQWLHGRVYEWGCDLSDNGELMTYVARKGGQRTLQALGEDTWTAICRPPYLTALALWPHNGLGGGGCFLRGGRFWLNLPEQQRRPMQRAKGFNMQIVGSEQLGDKDRKDEPQWRRVSDEGVQPAVWRRLAAEGALALEGTWQPIKRPFAAERHLQHCTLENSHGKHEIAPAEFVDFDRHGRVITGRGGELWVCDQPAAAQLDWRLLADFSGLKPGPKAAPEWATQWPYQVAR
;
A
#
# COMPACT_ATOMS: atom_id res chain seq x y z
N MET A 1 -29.60 13.66 37.35
CA MET A 1 -29.48 13.05 36.02
C MET A 1 -28.10 13.36 35.46
N ALA A 2 -27.17 12.41 35.53
CA ALA A 2 -25.81 12.59 35.04
C ALA A 2 -25.77 12.36 33.52
N ARG A 3 -25.29 13.35 32.76
CA ARG A 3 -24.97 13.18 31.34
C ARG A 3 -23.83 12.18 31.21
N ALA A 4 -24.08 11.08 30.52
CA ALA A 4 -23.05 10.14 30.11
C ALA A 4 -21.98 10.89 29.32
N LYS A 5 -20.71 10.79 29.77
CA LYS A 5 -19.55 11.20 28.99
C LYS A 5 -19.55 10.34 27.72
N THR A 6 -19.79 10.98 26.57
CA THR A 6 -19.58 10.38 25.25
C THR A 6 -18.16 9.86 25.20
N ALA A 7 -17.98 8.56 25.00
CA ALA A 7 -16.67 7.94 24.83
C ALA A 7 -15.93 8.70 23.71
N THR A 8 -14.81 9.32 24.07
CA THR A 8 -13.92 9.99 23.12
C THR A 8 -13.36 8.88 22.23
N SER A 9 -13.86 8.74 20.99
CA SER A 9 -13.32 7.72 20.08
C SER A 9 -11.84 8.04 19.85
N ALA A 10 -10.96 7.10 20.21
CA ALA A 10 -9.54 7.22 19.90
C ALA A 10 -9.38 7.46 18.38
N PRO A 11 -8.39 8.25 17.94
CA PRO A 11 -8.17 8.44 16.51
C PRO A 11 -7.97 7.08 15.85
N HIS A 12 -8.88 6.71 14.94
CA HIS A 12 -8.85 5.43 14.23
C HIS A 12 -7.54 5.33 13.42
N CYS A 13 -6.60 4.57 13.95
CA CYS A 13 -5.44 4.08 13.20
C CYS A 13 -5.95 3.17 12.09
N ARG A 14 -5.37 3.27 10.89
CA ARG A 14 -5.74 2.44 9.73
C ARG A 14 -4.50 1.85 9.13
N LEU A 15 -4.62 0.62 8.64
CA LEU A 15 -3.57 -0.03 7.89
C LEU A 15 -3.97 -0.14 6.42
N SER A 16 -2.97 -0.06 5.55
CA SER A 16 -3.05 -0.53 4.17
C SER A 16 -1.77 -1.28 3.87
N ILE A 17 -1.82 -2.24 2.95
CA ILE A 17 -0.69 -3.11 2.63
C ILE A 17 -0.32 -2.99 1.16
N VAL A 18 0.98 -3.05 0.89
CA VAL A 18 1.55 -3.26 -0.44
C VAL A 18 2.49 -4.44 -0.33
N GLN A 19 2.35 -5.43 -1.22
CA GLN A 19 3.11 -6.68 -1.16
C GLN A 19 4.04 -6.80 -2.37
N ALA A 20 5.24 -7.32 -2.15
CA ALA A 20 6.15 -7.64 -3.24
C ALA A 20 5.68 -8.93 -3.93
N ARG A 21 5.40 -8.84 -5.23
CA ARG A 21 6.34 -9.45 -6.16
C ARG A 21 6.69 -10.91 -5.93
N ARG A 22 8.00 -11.08 -5.77
CA ARG A 22 8.75 -12.33 -5.79
C ARG A 22 9.47 -12.57 -4.46
N ALA A 23 9.38 -11.64 -3.51
CA ALA A 23 10.00 -11.73 -2.20
C ALA A 23 8.94 -11.79 -1.08
N PRO A 24 9.26 -12.39 0.08
CA PRO A 24 8.41 -12.40 1.26
C PRO A 24 8.44 -11.04 1.98
N VAL A 25 8.19 -9.96 1.23
CA VAL A 25 8.29 -8.58 1.72
C VAL A 25 6.96 -7.89 1.48
N ALA A 26 6.40 -7.34 2.55
CA ALA A 26 5.28 -6.43 2.49
C ALA A 26 5.63 -5.11 3.18
N VAL A 27 4.86 -4.08 2.88
CA VAL A 27 4.94 -2.78 3.52
C VAL A 27 3.55 -2.38 3.98
N LEU A 28 3.44 -2.02 5.25
CA LEU A 28 2.23 -1.46 5.83
C LEU A 28 2.34 0.07 5.85
N LEU A 29 1.28 0.71 5.38
CA LEU A 29 1.03 2.13 5.55
C LEU A 29 0.15 2.32 6.78
N ARG A 30 0.77 2.65 7.92
CA ARG A 30 0.06 2.90 9.17
C ARG A 30 -0.35 4.37 9.23
N ARG A 31 -1.62 4.65 8.96
CA ARG A 31 -2.20 6.00 9.01
C ARG A 31 -2.77 6.29 10.39
N GLY A 32 -2.42 7.43 10.96
CA GLY A 32 -2.82 7.81 12.31
C GLY A 32 -1.59 8.20 13.14
N PRO A 33 -1.73 9.11 14.11
CA PRO A 33 -2.86 10.03 14.32
C PRO A 33 -3.05 10.98 13.10
N THR A 34 -4.06 11.85 13.11
CA THR A 34 -4.45 12.71 11.97
C THR A 34 -3.24 13.34 11.23
N ARG A 35 -3.18 13.16 9.91
CA ARG A 35 -2.08 13.61 9.01
C ARG A 35 -0.70 13.00 9.29
N TRP A 36 -0.64 11.82 9.89
CA TRP A 36 0.59 11.04 9.98
C TRP A 36 0.45 9.70 9.29
N VAL A 37 1.52 9.30 8.61
CA VAL A 37 1.70 7.96 8.06
C VAL A 37 3.07 7.44 8.51
N GLN A 38 3.12 6.22 9.01
CA GLN A 38 4.36 5.47 9.20
C GLN A 38 4.47 4.38 8.15
N LEU A 39 5.68 4.22 7.62
CA LEU A 39 6.03 3.08 6.80
C LEU A 39 6.56 1.96 7.70
N ILE A 40 6.00 0.76 7.60
CA ILE A 40 6.46 -0.41 8.35
C ILE A 40 6.78 -1.50 7.35
N ARG A 41 8.02 -2.00 7.35
CA ARG A 41 8.40 -3.16 6.53
C ARG A 41 8.05 -4.43 7.30
N TRP A 42 7.46 -5.38 6.61
CA TRP A 42 7.11 -6.70 7.13
C TRP A 42 7.82 -7.77 6.30
N ASP A 43 8.64 -8.57 6.95
CA ASP A 43 9.11 -9.84 6.40
C ASP A 43 8.07 -10.93 6.69
N THR A 44 7.40 -11.40 5.65
CA THR A 44 6.29 -12.35 5.77
C THR A 44 6.78 -13.78 6.00
N ALA A 45 8.07 -14.07 5.77
CA ALA A 45 8.61 -15.42 5.93
C ALA A 45 8.76 -15.81 7.40
N ASN A 46 9.07 -14.84 8.26
CA ASN A 46 9.28 -15.04 9.69
C ASN A 46 8.44 -14.09 10.57
N ASP A 47 7.50 -13.37 9.97
CA ASP A 47 6.59 -12.44 10.64
C ASP A 47 7.32 -11.35 11.47
N THR A 48 8.42 -10.81 10.93
CA THR A 48 9.17 -9.73 11.59
C THR A 48 8.87 -8.36 10.99
N PHE A 49 8.87 -7.33 11.86
CA PHE A 49 8.48 -5.97 11.50
C PHE A 49 9.59 -4.97 11.78
N GLU A 50 9.94 -4.16 10.79
CA GLU A 50 10.84 -3.02 10.93
C GLU A 50 10.03 -1.72 10.88
N LEU A 51 9.94 -1.03 12.03
CA LEU A 51 9.26 0.25 12.14
C LEU A 51 10.08 1.36 11.47
N GLY A 52 9.53 1.95 10.42
CA GLY A 52 10.20 2.93 9.58
C GLY A 52 9.87 4.38 9.86
N GLN A 53 10.09 5.18 8.82
CA GLN A 53 10.00 6.63 8.87
C GLN A 53 8.55 7.11 8.94
N TRP A 54 8.36 8.20 9.69
CA TRP A 54 7.11 8.94 9.75
C TRP A 54 7.09 10.08 8.73
N LEU A 55 5.94 10.26 8.09
CA LEU A 55 5.62 11.42 7.28
C LEU A 55 4.44 12.17 7.91
N HIS A 56 4.63 13.46 8.22
CA HIS A 56 3.53 14.38 8.47
C HIS A 56 2.95 14.85 7.14
N GLY A 57 1.88 14.18 6.69
CA GLY A 57 1.26 14.36 5.40
C GLY A 57 0.30 13.21 5.11
N ARG A 58 0.06 12.97 3.83
CA ARG A 58 -0.69 11.82 3.34
C ARG A 58 0.18 11.00 2.41
N VAL A 59 0.09 9.68 2.52
CA VAL A 59 0.49 8.74 1.48
C VAL A 59 -0.80 8.11 0.96
N TYR A 60 -0.92 7.99 -0.35
CA TYR A 60 -2.08 7.42 -1.02
C TYR A 60 -1.80 5.99 -1.43
N GLU A 61 -2.51 5.05 -0.81
CA GLU A 61 -2.35 3.61 -0.98
C GLU A 61 -2.51 3.14 -2.43
N TRP A 62 -3.41 3.75 -3.21
CA TRP A 62 -3.65 3.42 -4.61
C TRP A 62 -2.47 3.75 -5.54
N GLY A 63 -1.60 4.68 -5.13
CA GLY A 63 -0.44 5.13 -5.90
C GLY A 63 0.86 4.44 -5.49
N CYS A 64 0.76 3.38 -4.67
CA CYS A 64 1.91 2.66 -4.14
C CYS A 64 2.10 1.31 -4.83
N ASP A 65 3.36 0.91 -4.99
CA ASP A 65 3.73 -0.41 -5.48
C ASP A 65 5.10 -0.81 -4.91
N LEU A 66 5.35 -2.11 -4.83
CA LEU A 66 6.67 -2.66 -4.49
C LEU A 66 7.31 -3.27 -5.73
N SER A 67 8.62 -3.04 -5.85
CA SER A 67 9.46 -3.78 -6.79
C SER A 67 9.38 -5.29 -6.51
N ASP A 68 9.68 -6.10 -7.52
CA ASP A 68 9.52 -7.55 -7.40
C ASP A 68 10.28 -8.14 -6.19
N ASN A 69 11.44 -7.59 -5.81
CA ASN A 69 12.22 -8.03 -4.65
C ASN A 69 11.87 -7.28 -3.33
N GLY A 70 10.96 -6.31 -3.36
CA GLY A 70 10.59 -5.49 -2.21
C GLY A 70 11.70 -4.53 -1.73
N GLU A 71 12.72 -4.27 -2.53
CA GLU A 71 13.84 -3.37 -2.19
C GLU A 71 13.51 -1.90 -2.47
N LEU A 72 12.71 -1.65 -3.50
CA LEU A 72 12.18 -0.35 -3.87
C LEU A 72 10.67 -0.31 -3.70
N MET A 73 10.17 0.85 -3.28
CA MET A 73 8.77 1.20 -3.21
C MET A 73 8.52 2.50 -3.98
N THR A 74 7.43 2.58 -4.72
CA THR A 74 6.89 3.86 -5.21
C THR A 74 5.73 4.28 -4.31
N TYR A 75 5.54 5.58 -4.14
CA TYR A 75 4.41 6.13 -3.40
C TYR A 75 4.01 7.50 -3.93
N VAL A 76 2.72 7.81 -3.80
CA VAL A 76 2.20 9.17 -3.97
C VAL A 76 1.98 9.77 -2.60
N ALA A 77 2.55 10.94 -2.36
CA ALA A 77 2.37 11.66 -1.11
C ALA A 77 1.95 13.11 -1.33
N ARG A 78 1.19 13.62 -0.35
CA ARG A 78 0.76 15.02 -0.31
C ARG A 78 1.09 15.62 1.04
N LYS A 79 1.70 16.80 1.02
CA LYS A 79 2.01 17.58 2.21
C LYS A 79 1.91 19.06 1.88
N GLY A 80 0.79 19.66 2.26
CA GLY A 80 0.63 21.11 2.19
C GLY A 80 1.60 21.86 3.11
N GLY A 81 1.73 23.16 2.85
CA GLY A 81 2.54 24.09 3.64
C GLY A 81 3.57 24.83 2.82
N GLN A 82 3.90 26.04 3.26
CA GLN A 82 4.77 26.98 2.53
C GLN A 82 6.13 26.37 2.19
N ARG A 83 6.75 25.63 3.12
CA ARG A 83 8.05 25.00 2.90
C ARG A 83 8.02 23.92 1.81
N THR A 84 6.94 23.14 1.72
CA THR A 84 6.82 22.14 0.65
C THR A 84 6.66 22.82 -0.71
N LEU A 85 5.77 23.83 -0.78
CA LEU A 85 5.52 24.58 -2.01
C LEU A 85 6.77 25.32 -2.50
N GLN A 86 7.56 25.91 -1.59
CA GLN A 86 8.84 26.54 -1.94
C GLN A 86 9.86 25.53 -2.46
N ALA A 87 9.89 24.31 -1.92
CA ALA A 87 10.88 23.30 -2.26
C ALA A 87 10.53 22.49 -3.53
N LEU A 88 9.25 22.23 -3.77
CA LEU A 88 8.78 21.32 -4.82
C LEU A 88 7.94 22.02 -5.91
N GLY A 89 7.50 23.27 -5.70
CA GLY A 89 6.53 23.95 -6.55
C GLY A 89 5.08 23.44 -6.38
N GLU A 90 4.91 22.20 -5.92
CA GLU A 90 3.63 21.51 -5.76
C GLU A 90 3.45 20.95 -4.35
N ASP A 91 2.20 20.64 -3.96
CA ASP A 91 1.89 20.04 -2.66
C ASP A 91 1.85 18.50 -2.68
N THR A 92 1.92 17.91 -3.87
CA THR A 92 1.81 16.47 -4.14
C THR A 92 2.99 16.01 -4.99
N TRP A 93 3.45 14.78 -4.77
CA TRP A 93 4.53 14.19 -5.54
C TRP A 93 4.42 12.67 -5.60
N THR A 94 5.01 12.11 -6.65
CA THR A 94 5.34 10.68 -6.74
C THR A 94 6.82 10.53 -6.38
N ALA A 95 7.17 9.49 -5.63
CA ALA A 95 8.57 9.21 -5.29
C ALA A 95 8.86 7.72 -5.24
N ILE A 96 10.12 7.36 -5.48
CA ILE A 96 10.68 6.03 -5.24
C ILE A 96 11.55 6.11 -3.99
N CYS A 97 11.45 5.15 -3.08
CA CYS A 97 12.27 5.04 -1.88
C CYS A 97 12.69 3.57 -1.60
N ARG A 98 13.53 3.36 -0.59
CA ARG A 98 13.81 2.04 -0.02
C ARG A 98 13.04 1.87 1.30
N PRO A 99 12.06 0.95 1.39
CA PRO A 99 11.35 0.71 2.63
C PRO A 99 12.29 0.13 3.71
N PRO A 100 12.11 0.51 4.99
CA PRO A 100 10.93 1.24 5.51
C PRO A 100 11.14 2.77 5.63
N TYR A 101 11.96 3.39 4.77
CA TYR A 101 12.17 4.84 4.78
C TYR A 101 11.42 5.51 3.63
N LEU A 102 10.86 6.69 3.88
CA LEU A 102 10.18 7.55 2.91
C LEU A 102 11.12 8.63 2.34
N THR A 103 12.43 8.52 2.59
CA THR A 103 13.42 9.37 1.93
C THR A 103 13.47 9.02 0.45
N ALA A 104 13.16 10.00 -0.40
CA ALA A 104 13.05 9.79 -1.84
C ALA A 104 14.43 9.59 -2.48
N LEU A 105 14.56 8.49 -3.21
CA LEU A 105 15.65 8.23 -4.15
C LEU A 105 15.38 8.83 -5.53
N ALA A 106 14.11 9.01 -5.90
CA ALA A 106 13.70 9.84 -7.00
C ALA A 106 12.34 10.49 -6.69
N LEU A 107 12.13 11.71 -7.14
CA LEU A 107 10.93 12.49 -6.80
C LEU A 107 10.45 13.33 -7.99
N TRP A 108 9.14 13.25 -8.25
CA TRP A 108 8.43 13.98 -9.30
C TRP A 108 7.27 14.75 -8.66
N PRO A 109 7.39 16.07 -8.46
CA PRO A 109 6.26 16.90 -8.04
C PRO A 109 5.21 16.96 -9.16
N HIS A 110 3.94 16.96 -8.79
CA HIS A 110 2.84 17.11 -9.72
C HIS A 110 1.60 17.64 -9.00
N ASN A 111 0.67 18.20 -9.77
CA ASN A 111 -0.58 18.72 -9.23
C ASN A 111 -1.62 17.60 -9.01
N GLY A 112 -2.50 17.80 -8.04
CA GLY A 112 -3.69 16.97 -7.83
C GLY A 112 -3.39 15.50 -7.53
N LEU A 113 -4.29 14.62 -7.98
CA LEU A 113 -4.24 13.17 -7.75
C LEU A 113 -3.70 12.37 -8.94
N GLY A 114 -2.98 13.03 -9.84
CA GLY A 114 -2.18 12.34 -10.85
C GLY A 114 -1.01 11.57 -10.22
N GLY A 115 -0.17 10.95 -11.05
CA GLY A 115 1.02 10.27 -10.57
C GLY A 115 0.77 8.84 -10.08
N GLY A 116 1.72 8.37 -9.28
CA GLY A 116 1.86 6.95 -8.95
C GLY A 116 2.52 6.19 -10.10
N GLY A 117 2.50 4.87 -10.01
CA GLY A 117 3.17 4.03 -10.97
C GLY A 117 3.27 2.60 -10.48
N CYS A 118 3.92 1.77 -11.27
CA CYS A 118 4.20 0.39 -10.87
C CYS A 118 5.55 -0.08 -11.42
N PHE A 119 6.18 -0.98 -10.67
CA PHE A 119 7.40 -1.63 -11.12
C PHE A 119 7.04 -2.74 -12.11
N LEU A 120 7.67 -2.66 -13.28
CA LEU A 120 7.50 -3.60 -14.37
C LEU A 120 8.58 -4.68 -14.33
N ARG A 121 8.35 -5.76 -15.07
CA ARG A 121 9.38 -6.78 -15.30
C ARG A 121 10.59 -6.16 -15.99
N GLY A 122 11.78 -6.69 -15.68
CA GLY A 122 13.04 -6.24 -16.28
C GLY A 122 13.56 -4.91 -15.72
N GLY A 123 13.11 -4.50 -14.53
CA GLY A 123 13.66 -3.32 -13.85
C GLY A 123 13.28 -1.99 -14.49
N ARG A 124 12.11 -1.93 -15.14
CA ARG A 124 11.52 -0.68 -15.64
C ARG A 124 10.46 -0.17 -14.66
N PHE A 125 10.16 1.11 -14.73
CA PHE A 125 9.12 1.73 -13.90
C PHE A 125 8.15 2.50 -14.77
N TRP A 126 6.88 2.10 -14.71
CA TRP A 126 5.81 2.88 -15.32
C TRP A 126 5.43 4.02 -14.39
N LEU A 127 5.45 5.25 -14.91
CA LEU A 127 5.09 6.46 -14.18
C LEU A 127 3.85 7.07 -14.83
N ASN A 128 2.79 7.24 -14.03
CA ASN A 128 1.52 7.80 -14.48
C ASN A 128 1.56 9.35 -14.50
N LEU A 129 2.51 9.89 -15.27
CA LEU A 129 2.66 11.31 -15.56
C LEU A 129 2.87 11.51 -17.06
N PRO A 130 2.53 12.69 -17.60
CA PRO A 130 2.84 13.02 -18.99
C PRO A 130 4.35 13.06 -19.21
N GLU A 131 4.80 12.78 -20.44
CA GLU A 131 6.22 12.64 -20.79
C GLU A 131 7.10 13.80 -20.29
N GLN A 132 6.59 15.03 -20.40
CA GLN A 132 7.30 16.25 -20.00
C GLN A 132 7.62 16.28 -18.49
N GLN A 133 6.85 15.55 -17.68
CA GLN A 133 7.00 15.47 -16.22
C GLN A 133 7.71 14.18 -15.77
N ARG A 134 8.19 13.32 -16.67
CA ARG A 134 8.84 12.05 -16.28
C ARG A 134 10.32 12.19 -15.92
N ARG A 135 10.91 13.38 -16.08
CA ARG A 135 12.25 13.66 -15.54
C ARG A 135 12.14 13.94 -14.03
N PRO A 136 12.86 13.19 -13.17
CA PRO A 136 12.80 13.42 -11.73
C PRO A 136 13.41 14.78 -11.40
N MET A 137 12.75 15.52 -10.51
CA MET A 137 13.27 16.78 -9.98
C MET A 137 14.45 16.50 -9.03
N GLN A 138 14.36 15.43 -8.25
CA GLN A 138 15.43 14.98 -7.36
C GLN A 138 15.75 13.53 -7.67
N ARG A 139 17.04 13.17 -7.64
CA ARG A 139 17.51 11.80 -7.80
C ARG A 139 18.73 11.55 -6.91
N ALA A 140 18.77 10.37 -6.30
CA ALA A 140 19.91 9.90 -5.54
C ALA A 140 21.10 9.61 -6.47
N LYS A 141 22.30 9.58 -5.88
CA LYS A 141 23.50 9.14 -6.58
C LYS A 141 23.31 7.70 -7.08
N GLY A 142 23.68 7.46 -8.34
CA GLY A 142 23.58 6.13 -8.96
C GLY A 142 22.16 5.75 -9.41
N PHE A 143 21.18 6.66 -9.36
CA PHE A 143 19.83 6.41 -9.87
C PHE A 143 19.86 5.86 -11.29
N ASN A 144 19.43 4.60 -11.45
CA ASN A 144 19.39 3.89 -12.72
C ASN A 144 18.07 3.12 -12.81
N MET A 145 17.08 3.77 -13.42
CA MET A 145 15.75 3.20 -13.66
C MET A 145 15.22 3.74 -14.97
N GLN A 146 14.79 2.84 -15.86
CA GLN A 146 14.10 3.24 -17.08
C GLN A 146 12.66 3.61 -16.76
N ILE A 147 12.33 4.89 -16.90
CA ILE A 147 10.97 5.41 -16.70
C ILE A 147 10.21 5.31 -18.02
N VAL A 148 9.02 4.72 -18.00
CA VAL A 148 8.17 4.54 -19.18
C VAL A 148 6.76 5.09 -18.96
N GLY A 149 6.12 5.50 -20.05
CA GLY A 149 4.72 5.91 -20.07
C GLY A 149 3.75 4.81 -20.42
N SER A 150 2.45 5.12 -20.39
CA SER A 150 1.40 4.19 -20.80
C SER A 150 1.53 3.78 -22.27
N GLU A 151 2.02 4.69 -23.12
CA GLU A 151 2.25 4.46 -24.54
C GLU A 151 3.36 3.43 -24.84
N GLN A 152 4.16 3.07 -23.84
CA GLN A 152 5.27 2.12 -23.94
C GLN A 152 4.97 0.80 -23.21
N LEU A 153 3.77 0.65 -22.63
CA LEU A 153 3.36 -0.59 -21.98
C LEU A 153 2.95 -1.63 -23.03
N GLY A 154 3.56 -2.81 -22.96
CA GLY A 154 3.12 -3.98 -23.73
C GLY A 154 2.36 -4.98 -22.85
N ASP A 155 1.73 -5.98 -23.47
CA ASP A 155 1.04 -7.06 -22.73
C ASP A 155 1.99 -7.78 -21.74
N LYS A 156 3.28 -7.90 -22.09
CA LYS A 156 4.34 -8.48 -21.24
C LYS A 156 4.60 -7.72 -19.93
N ASP A 157 4.11 -6.48 -19.82
CA ASP A 157 4.26 -5.63 -18.64
C ASP A 157 3.12 -5.82 -17.64
N ARG A 158 2.05 -6.50 -18.03
CA ARG A 158 0.97 -6.88 -17.11
C ARG A 158 1.52 -7.84 -16.04
N LYS A 159 1.08 -7.64 -14.80
CA LYS A 159 1.42 -8.56 -13.70
C LYS A 159 0.53 -9.79 -13.84
N ASP A 160 1.12 -10.96 -14.08
CA ASP A 160 0.42 -12.25 -14.22
C ASP A 160 -0.22 -12.78 -12.90
N GLU A 161 -0.18 -12.01 -11.81
CA GLU A 161 -0.66 -12.48 -10.51
C GLU A 161 -2.18 -12.30 -10.34
N PRO A 162 -2.82 -13.17 -9.53
CA PRO A 162 -4.21 -12.98 -9.11
C PRO A 162 -4.36 -11.65 -8.37
N GLN A 163 -5.00 -10.69 -9.04
CA GLN A 163 -5.37 -9.40 -8.46
C GLN A 163 -6.85 -9.38 -8.14
N TRP A 164 -7.25 -8.42 -7.31
CA TRP A 164 -8.65 -8.06 -7.18
C TRP A 164 -9.21 -7.66 -8.55
N ARG A 165 -10.22 -8.40 -9.01
CA ARG A 165 -10.94 -8.12 -10.26
C ARG A 165 -12.40 -7.86 -9.97
N ARG A 166 -12.97 -6.87 -10.65
CA ARG A 166 -14.41 -6.61 -10.55
C ARG A 166 -15.16 -7.78 -11.19
N VAL A 167 -16.13 -8.34 -10.48
CA VAL A 167 -17.01 -9.42 -10.97
C VAL A 167 -18.46 -8.97 -11.14
N SER A 168 -18.86 -7.86 -10.53
CA SER A 168 -20.15 -7.22 -10.79
C SER A 168 -20.11 -6.41 -12.09
N ASP A 169 -21.24 -6.34 -12.80
CA ASP A 169 -21.40 -5.50 -13.99
C ASP A 169 -21.07 -4.03 -13.73
N GLU A 170 -20.73 -3.30 -14.80
CA GLU A 170 -20.53 -1.85 -14.73
C GLU A 170 -21.80 -1.14 -14.25
N GLY A 171 -21.64 -0.12 -13.41
CA GLY A 171 -22.77 0.62 -12.82
C GLY A 171 -23.38 0.02 -11.55
N VAL A 172 -23.18 -1.28 -11.27
CA VAL A 172 -23.65 -1.90 -10.01
C VAL A 172 -22.90 -1.32 -8.80
N GLN A 173 -23.66 -0.97 -7.76
CA GLN A 173 -23.14 -0.44 -6.49
C GLN A 173 -23.78 -1.14 -5.27
N PRO A 174 -22.97 -1.57 -4.28
CA PRO A 174 -21.52 -1.51 -4.26
C PRO A 174 -20.90 -2.49 -5.27
N ALA A 175 -19.76 -2.11 -5.86
CA ALA A 175 -19.06 -2.98 -6.80
C ALA A 175 -18.50 -4.22 -6.07
N VAL A 176 -18.71 -5.40 -6.65
CA VAL A 176 -18.18 -6.66 -6.12
C VAL A 176 -16.84 -6.96 -6.79
N TRP A 177 -15.84 -7.23 -5.98
CA TRP A 177 -14.52 -7.64 -6.46
C TRP A 177 -14.16 -9.00 -5.88
N ARG A 178 -13.47 -9.80 -6.69
CA ARG A 178 -13.01 -11.13 -6.32
C ARG A 178 -11.50 -11.22 -6.52
N ARG A 179 -10.81 -11.86 -5.59
CA ARG A 179 -9.40 -12.23 -5.71
C ARG A 179 -9.25 -13.70 -5.39
N LEU A 180 -8.58 -14.44 -6.27
CA LEU A 180 -8.23 -15.82 -6.03
C LEU A 180 -6.90 -15.91 -5.29
N ALA A 181 -6.72 -16.93 -4.45
CA ALA A 181 -5.39 -17.34 -4.01
C ALA A 181 -4.57 -17.84 -5.21
N ALA A 182 -3.25 -17.90 -5.06
CA ALA A 182 -2.34 -18.34 -6.14
C ALA A 182 -2.70 -19.73 -6.69
N GLU A 183 -3.15 -20.63 -5.84
CA GLU A 183 -3.55 -22.00 -6.20
C GLU A 183 -4.99 -22.11 -6.74
N GLY A 184 -5.78 -21.02 -6.65
CA GLY A 184 -7.15 -20.96 -7.16
C GLY A 184 -8.24 -21.61 -6.29
N ALA A 185 -7.87 -22.39 -5.26
CA ALA A 185 -8.82 -23.08 -4.38
C ALA A 185 -9.57 -22.18 -3.39
N LEU A 186 -9.03 -20.98 -3.13
CA LEU A 186 -9.60 -20.00 -2.22
C LEU A 186 -9.94 -18.71 -2.97
N ALA A 187 -11.04 -18.07 -2.58
CA ALA A 187 -11.42 -16.78 -3.14
C ALA A 187 -11.82 -15.80 -2.04
N LEU A 188 -11.28 -14.60 -2.08
CA LEU A 188 -11.83 -13.47 -1.35
C LEU A 188 -12.82 -12.75 -2.26
N GLU A 189 -13.98 -12.45 -1.73
CA GLU A 189 -14.97 -11.60 -2.38
C GLU A 189 -15.26 -10.42 -1.45
N GLY A 190 -15.29 -9.22 -1.99
CA GLY A 190 -15.63 -8.05 -1.18
C GLY A 190 -16.42 -7.01 -1.94
N THR A 191 -16.97 -6.08 -1.19
CA THR A 191 -17.70 -4.94 -1.74
C THR A 191 -17.02 -3.64 -1.32
N TRP A 192 -16.76 -2.79 -2.31
CA TRP A 192 -16.12 -1.50 -2.06
C TRP A 192 -17.08 -0.38 -2.39
N GLN A 193 -17.27 0.52 -1.43
CA GLN A 193 -17.96 1.77 -1.68
C GLN A 193 -16.95 2.87 -2.03
N PRO A 194 -17.15 3.56 -3.16
CA PRO A 194 -16.40 4.77 -3.45
C PRO A 194 -16.86 5.88 -2.51
N ILE A 195 -15.96 6.35 -1.65
CA ILE A 195 -16.17 7.53 -0.83
C ILE A 195 -15.51 8.70 -1.56
N LYS A 196 -16.33 9.61 -2.10
CA LYS A 196 -15.84 10.90 -2.60
C LYS A 196 -15.44 11.76 -1.41
N ARG A 197 -14.18 12.15 -1.34
CA ARG A 197 -13.68 13.22 -0.48
C ARG A 197 -13.19 14.38 -1.35
N PRO A 198 -13.11 15.61 -0.82
CA PRO A 198 -12.38 16.67 -1.49
C PRO A 198 -10.99 16.17 -1.85
N PHE A 199 -10.69 16.14 -3.15
CA PHE A 199 -9.39 15.69 -3.66
C PHE A 199 -9.03 14.24 -3.30
N ALA A 200 -9.97 13.30 -3.16
CA ALA A 200 -9.66 11.86 -3.19
C ALA A 200 -10.92 11.01 -3.44
N ALA A 201 -10.77 9.91 -4.19
CA ALA A 201 -11.68 8.78 -4.12
C ALA A 201 -11.05 7.74 -3.20
N GLU A 202 -11.56 7.61 -1.97
CA GLU A 202 -11.19 6.50 -1.08
C GLU A 202 -12.13 5.32 -1.38
N ARG A 203 -11.62 4.09 -1.30
CA ARG A 203 -12.48 2.90 -1.33
C ARG A 203 -12.57 2.34 0.07
N HIS A 204 -13.79 2.16 0.56
CA HIS A 204 -14.01 1.52 1.84
C HIS A 204 -14.50 0.10 1.61
N LEU A 205 -13.74 -0.89 2.08
CA LEU A 205 -14.19 -2.27 2.15
C LEU A 205 -15.37 -2.34 3.12
N GLN A 206 -16.55 -2.69 2.64
CA GLN A 206 -17.73 -2.78 3.49
C GLN A 206 -17.92 -4.18 4.05
N HIS A 207 -17.73 -5.16 3.18
CA HIS A 207 -18.00 -6.55 3.46
C HIS A 207 -16.99 -7.39 2.71
N CYS A 208 -16.52 -8.46 3.34
CA CYS A 208 -15.61 -9.40 2.72
C CYS A 208 -15.92 -10.80 3.20
N THR A 209 -15.95 -11.74 2.27
CA THR A 209 -16.04 -13.16 2.55
C THR A 209 -14.84 -13.90 2.00
N LEU A 210 -14.48 -15.00 2.67
CA LEU A 210 -13.57 -16.02 2.16
C LEU A 210 -14.40 -17.22 1.72
N GLU A 211 -14.27 -17.62 0.46
CA GLU A 211 -14.84 -18.85 -0.07
C GLU A 211 -13.78 -19.95 -0.08
N ASN A 212 -14.10 -21.09 0.54
CA ASN A 212 -13.31 -22.32 0.53
C ASN A 212 -14.22 -23.55 0.31
N SER A 213 -13.68 -24.77 0.40
CA SER A 213 -14.43 -26.02 0.19
C SER A 213 -15.57 -26.25 1.19
N HIS A 214 -15.58 -25.53 2.31
CA HIS A 214 -16.62 -25.61 3.34
C HIS A 214 -17.66 -24.48 3.22
N GLY A 215 -17.56 -23.62 2.21
CA GLY A 215 -18.51 -22.55 1.92
C GLY A 215 -17.93 -21.15 2.02
N LYS A 216 -18.82 -20.15 2.16
CA LYS A 216 -18.46 -18.75 2.34
C LYS A 216 -18.41 -18.41 3.83
N HIS A 217 -17.30 -17.79 4.24
CA HIS A 217 -17.02 -17.38 5.61
C HIS A 217 -16.98 -15.86 5.68
N GLU A 218 -17.74 -15.29 6.61
CA GLU A 218 -17.74 -13.85 6.87
C GLU A 218 -16.44 -13.40 7.52
N ILE A 219 -15.83 -12.34 6.99
CA ILE A 219 -14.66 -11.69 7.58
C ILE A 219 -15.12 -10.44 8.30
N ALA A 220 -14.76 -10.31 9.58
CA ALA A 220 -15.12 -9.14 10.37
C ALA A 220 -14.62 -7.83 9.73
N PRO A 221 -15.32 -6.69 9.93
CA PRO A 221 -15.01 -5.42 9.28
C PRO A 221 -13.54 -5.04 9.38
N ALA A 222 -12.97 -4.59 8.26
CA ALA A 222 -11.54 -4.35 8.13
C ALA A 222 -11.21 -3.23 7.14
N GLU A 223 -10.04 -2.62 7.28
CA GLU A 223 -9.54 -1.65 6.31
C GLU A 223 -9.02 -2.31 5.03
N PHE A 224 -8.48 -3.52 5.15
CA PHE A 224 -8.11 -4.36 4.01
C PHE A 224 -8.24 -5.85 4.38
N VAL A 225 -8.39 -6.68 3.36
CA VAL A 225 -8.25 -8.13 3.43
C VAL A 225 -7.43 -8.56 2.22
N ASP A 226 -6.50 -9.48 2.42
CA ASP A 226 -5.70 -10.02 1.32
C ASP A 226 -5.17 -11.44 1.60
N PHE A 227 -4.60 -12.08 0.59
CA PHE A 227 -3.70 -13.22 0.77
C PHE A 227 -2.26 -12.74 0.84
N ASP A 228 -1.47 -13.30 1.76
CA ASP A 228 -0.02 -13.17 1.70
C ASP A 228 0.63 -14.23 0.78
N ARG A 229 1.95 -14.19 0.65
CA ARG A 229 2.71 -15.11 -0.22
C ARG A 229 2.76 -16.55 0.28
N HIS A 230 2.42 -16.78 1.55
CA HIS A 230 2.31 -18.10 2.15
C HIS A 230 0.88 -18.67 2.05
N GLY A 231 -0.03 -17.95 1.38
CA GLY A 231 -1.42 -18.37 1.21
C GLY A 231 -2.30 -18.10 2.42
N ARG A 232 -1.78 -17.41 3.44
CA ARG A 232 -2.57 -17.01 4.62
C ARG A 232 -3.50 -15.86 4.27
N VAL A 233 -4.64 -15.76 4.95
CA VAL A 233 -5.51 -14.58 4.83
C VAL A 233 -5.11 -13.56 5.89
N ILE A 234 -4.88 -12.32 5.46
CA ILE A 234 -4.39 -11.22 6.29
C ILE A 234 -5.37 -10.05 6.27
N THR A 235 -5.51 -9.36 7.40
CA THR A 235 -6.47 -8.26 7.51
C THR A 235 -6.02 -7.19 8.51
N GLY A 236 -6.30 -5.92 8.18
CA GLY A 236 -6.02 -4.77 9.03
C GLY A 236 -7.28 -4.24 9.71
N ARG A 237 -7.23 -4.01 11.03
CA ARG A 237 -8.34 -3.49 11.83
C ARG A 237 -7.82 -2.50 12.87
N GLY A 238 -8.12 -1.22 12.74
CA GLY A 238 -7.83 -0.25 13.82
C GLY A 238 -6.34 -0.07 14.15
N GLY A 239 -5.42 -0.44 13.25
CA GLY A 239 -3.98 -0.48 13.52
C GLY A 239 -3.43 -1.86 13.92
N GLU A 240 -4.30 -2.85 14.10
CA GLU A 240 -3.95 -4.23 14.33
C GLU A 240 -3.85 -4.99 13.00
N LEU A 241 -2.87 -5.87 12.89
CA LEU A 241 -2.71 -6.82 11.80
C LEU A 241 -3.09 -8.21 12.30
N TRP A 242 -4.06 -8.84 11.65
CA TRP A 242 -4.57 -10.17 11.97
C TRP A 242 -4.31 -11.14 10.82
N VAL A 243 -4.11 -12.41 11.16
CA VAL A 243 -3.87 -13.47 10.19
C VAL A 243 -4.71 -14.71 10.50
N CYS A 244 -5.21 -15.35 9.45
CA CYS A 244 -5.75 -16.70 9.46
C CYS A 244 -4.74 -17.60 8.75
N ASP A 245 -4.02 -18.43 9.52
CA ASP A 245 -2.96 -19.30 8.98
C ASP A 245 -3.54 -20.50 8.20
N GLN A 246 -4.78 -20.90 8.48
CA GLN A 246 -5.45 -22.04 7.84
C GLN A 246 -6.77 -21.64 7.14
N PRO A 247 -6.71 -20.85 6.06
CA PRO A 247 -7.92 -20.33 5.40
C PRO A 247 -8.75 -21.40 4.67
N ALA A 248 -8.22 -22.61 4.48
CA ALA A 248 -8.97 -23.73 3.92
C ALA A 248 -9.81 -24.50 4.96
N ALA A 249 -9.65 -24.22 6.26
CA ALA A 249 -10.36 -24.91 7.32
C ALA A 249 -11.87 -24.59 7.32
N ALA A 250 -12.67 -25.51 7.88
CA ALA A 250 -14.11 -25.32 8.05
C ALA A 250 -14.44 -24.21 9.07
N GLN A 251 -13.56 -23.98 10.04
CA GLN A 251 -13.64 -22.88 10.99
C GLN A 251 -12.38 -22.04 10.85
N LEU A 252 -12.55 -20.71 10.73
CA LEU A 252 -11.44 -19.79 10.59
C LEU A 252 -10.97 -19.32 11.96
N ASP A 253 -9.76 -19.75 12.33
CA ASP A 253 -9.07 -19.22 13.50
C ASP A 253 -8.20 -18.03 13.11
N TRP A 254 -8.36 -16.94 13.85
CA TRP A 254 -7.64 -15.69 13.64
C TRP A 254 -6.75 -15.40 14.83
N ARG A 255 -5.48 -15.05 14.55
CA ARG A 255 -4.55 -14.55 15.57
C ARG A 255 -4.13 -13.13 15.27
N LEU A 256 -3.96 -12.35 16.33
CA LEU A 256 -3.32 -11.04 16.25
C LEU A 256 -1.84 -11.26 15.94
N LEU A 257 -1.39 -10.73 14.81
CA LEU A 257 -0.02 -10.83 14.36
C LEU A 257 0.84 -9.69 14.92
N ALA A 258 0.32 -8.46 14.89
CA ALA A 258 0.98 -7.29 15.46
C ALA A 258 -0.04 -6.17 15.74
N ASP A 259 0.23 -5.34 16.76
CA ASP A 259 -0.56 -4.15 17.07
C ASP A 259 0.29 -2.88 16.90
N PHE A 260 -0.12 -2.02 15.98
CA PHE A 260 0.52 -0.72 15.70
C PHE A 260 -0.34 0.47 16.14
N SER A 261 -1.46 0.24 16.81
CA SER A 261 -2.43 1.26 17.22
C SER A 261 -1.81 2.27 18.20
N GLY A 262 -0.93 1.81 19.09
CA GLY A 262 -0.27 2.63 20.13
C GLY A 262 0.91 3.48 19.66
N LEU A 263 1.40 3.29 18.43
CA LEU A 263 2.61 3.99 17.96
C LEU A 263 2.40 5.51 17.83
N LYS A 264 3.44 6.28 18.14
CA LYS A 264 3.43 7.75 18.09
C LYS A 264 4.43 8.27 17.07
N PRO A 265 4.10 9.36 16.34
CA PRO A 265 5.04 10.00 15.44
C PRO A 265 6.35 10.39 16.15
N GLY A 266 7.47 10.08 15.50
CA GLY A 266 8.79 10.43 15.98
C GLY A 266 9.76 10.64 14.81
N PRO A 267 10.79 11.48 14.99
CA PRO A 267 11.82 11.64 13.97
C PRO A 267 12.56 10.31 13.78
N LYS A 268 12.73 9.90 12.53
CA LYS A 268 13.59 8.77 12.16
C LYS A 268 14.38 9.18 10.93
N ALA A 269 15.67 9.43 11.12
CA ALA A 269 16.57 9.74 10.01
C ALA A 269 16.75 8.50 9.14
N ALA A 270 16.84 8.70 7.83
CA ALA A 270 17.18 7.61 6.93
C ALA A 270 18.68 7.27 7.08
N PRO A 271 19.04 5.99 7.29
CA PRO A 271 20.42 5.56 7.22
C PRO A 271 20.97 5.72 5.80
N GLU A 272 22.29 5.72 5.65
CA GLU A 272 22.96 5.96 4.37
C GLU A 272 22.48 5.01 3.26
N TRP A 273 22.29 3.73 3.56
CA TRP A 273 21.82 2.77 2.56
C TRP A 273 20.43 3.13 1.98
N ALA A 274 19.58 3.79 2.77
CA ALA A 274 18.23 4.18 2.35
C ALA A 274 18.22 5.47 1.50
N THR A 275 19.35 6.18 1.41
CA THR A 275 19.51 7.39 0.59
C THR A 275 20.28 7.14 -0.71
N GLN A 276 20.76 5.91 -0.90
CA GLN A 276 21.51 5.48 -2.09
C GLN A 276 20.66 4.54 -2.95
N TRP A 277 20.81 4.68 -4.27
CA TRP A 277 20.21 3.74 -5.21
C TRP A 277 20.85 2.35 -5.01
N PRO A 278 20.06 1.27 -4.92
CA PRO A 278 20.63 -0.06 -4.76
C PRO A 278 21.45 -0.43 -5.99
N TYR A 279 22.69 -0.85 -5.76
CA TYR A 279 23.52 -1.43 -6.82
C TYR A 279 22.94 -2.79 -7.19
N GLN A 280 22.43 -2.93 -8.41
CA GLN A 280 22.12 -4.25 -8.94
C GLN A 280 23.45 -5.01 -9.05
N VAL A 281 23.66 -6.01 -8.20
CA VAL A 281 24.65 -7.04 -8.50
C VAL A 281 24.09 -7.77 -9.72
N ALA A 282 24.70 -7.57 -10.88
CA ALA A 282 24.35 -8.34 -12.07
C ALA A 282 24.40 -9.84 -11.73
N ARG A 283 23.26 -10.51 -11.77
CA ARG A 283 23.13 -11.98 -11.78
C ARG A 283 21.96 -12.36 -12.65
#